data_AF-A0A6A4TBL9-F1
#
_entry.id   AF-A0A6A4TBL9-F1
#
_cell.length_a   1.000
_cell.length_b   1.000
_cell.length_c   1.000
_cell.angle_alpha   90.00
_cell.angle_beta   90.00
_cell.angle_gamma   90.00
#
_symmetry.space_group_name_H-M   'P 1'
#
loop_
_entity.id
_entity.type
_entity.pdbx_description
1 polymer ?
#
loop_
_entity_poly.entity_id
_entity_poly.type
_entity_poly.pdbx_seq_one_letter_code
_entity_poly.pdbx_strand_id
1 'polypeptide(L)'
;MQYKNNTIESSSWSASHDLTRDGLASAKHVLSSDLRERGCQRNVSKMLRLLRSDDSKLLLDEWKRINRAKNCSVGYWTFTLMLLSRVTYKLTDGTPASAQFTVDLDVGEFVSEAISSKSGESLPDNFLEFYSAPDKVVDGSVVRVRYRCPGPCQLAVEVVVSTLRTTDLVVFRKKWICSTPGVYRIHRVLLRWPPSILYQQDFSNRKVVEAESVTVRARLDHLKDGSEPRTHHGSTLKIHKVLQTMPLLERPTKPPTECPSWFAQLIWQTTRDGISQCPHESVVTEMLSFPLASTGEHFGLVRRFQPFIDGALEVVRLHAVTQPSVTLSVWIYLLKRCHRRLCGIIHHVDRKDLYDSVLMQLTDTGDVIIQARVTTGEDEAFRVSAALPLWKWIRLDCYIQDSKLLLDVTWDDETHRYVCEFQDSIYYDDTDGYFVIGGSKYMAGFHGYFGPIKYYRFGTEEIRNPLHPETAFQELDTTHRQCREIKAFAKAFLKEVTESHLLSTINKGEILL
;
A
#
# COMPACT_ATOMS: atom_id res chain seq x y z
N MET A 1 24.06 -62.00 21.32
CA MET A 1 22.88 -62.76 20.85
C MET A 1 22.40 -62.15 19.53
N GLN A 2 21.93 -63.00 18.63
CA GLN A 2 21.92 -62.89 17.16
C GLN A 2 21.08 -61.76 16.52
N TYR A 3 21.54 -61.41 15.31
CA TYR A 3 20.92 -60.68 14.20
C TYR A 3 19.44 -61.00 13.89
N LYS A 4 18.72 -60.01 13.32
CA LYS A 4 18.09 -60.15 11.99
C LYS A 4 17.72 -58.79 11.35
N ASN A 5 18.38 -58.51 10.22
CA ASN A 5 17.89 -57.65 9.14
C ASN A 5 16.60 -58.26 8.55
N ASN A 6 15.71 -57.40 8.06
CA ASN A 6 14.89 -57.70 6.88
C ASN A 6 14.70 -56.40 6.10
N THR A 7 15.37 -56.33 4.95
CA THR A 7 15.10 -55.44 3.83
C THR A 7 14.27 -56.24 2.83
N ILE A 8 13.08 -55.78 2.44
CA ILE A 8 12.43 -56.15 1.16
C ILE A 8 11.72 -54.92 0.59
N GLU A 9 12.27 -54.48 -0.54
CA GLU A 9 11.69 -53.92 -1.76
C GLU A 9 10.47 -53.00 -1.77
N SER A 10 10.63 -51.96 -2.61
CA SER A 10 9.63 -51.10 -3.19
C SER A 10 8.42 -51.84 -3.77
N SER A 11 7.22 -51.36 -3.45
CA SER A 11 6.09 -51.42 -4.37
C SER A 11 5.46 -50.04 -4.48
N SER A 12 5.55 -49.48 -5.68
CA SER A 12 4.77 -48.35 -6.14
C SER A 12 3.28 -48.73 -6.10
N TRP A 13 2.48 -47.88 -5.48
CA TRP A 13 1.05 -47.83 -5.75
C TRP A 13 0.73 -46.46 -6.32
N SER A 14 0.64 -46.41 -7.65
CA SER A 14 -0.06 -45.38 -8.39
C SER A 14 -1.57 -45.53 -8.14
N ALA A 15 -2.16 -44.58 -7.44
CA ALA A 15 -3.60 -44.31 -7.52
C ALA A 15 -3.77 -43.19 -8.57
N SER A 16 -3.95 -43.54 -9.85
CA SER A 16 -5.25 -43.76 -10.48
C SER A 16 -6.06 -42.46 -10.59
N HIS A 17 -5.83 -41.76 -11.71
CA HIS A 17 -6.79 -40.83 -12.29
C HIS A 17 -8.08 -41.60 -12.63
N ASP A 18 -9.11 -41.52 -11.79
CA ASP A 18 -10.48 -41.74 -12.21
C ASP A 18 -11.47 -41.22 -11.15
N LEU A 19 -11.97 -40.01 -11.37
CA LEU A 19 -13.19 -39.50 -10.73
C LEU A 19 -14.21 -39.25 -11.85
N THR A 20 -14.54 -40.31 -12.57
CA THR A 20 -15.63 -40.31 -13.54
C THR A 20 -16.91 -40.88 -12.89
N ARG A 21 -18.05 -40.32 -13.29
CA ARG A 21 -19.44 -40.75 -12.96
C ARG A 21 -19.96 -40.49 -11.53
N ASP A 22 -19.13 -40.54 -10.50
CA ASP A 22 -19.58 -40.35 -9.09
C ASP A 22 -19.82 -38.88 -8.69
N GLY A 23 -19.04 -37.94 -9.23
CA GLY A 23 -19.26 -36.50 -8.98
C GLY A 23 -20.60 -35.99 -9.53
N LEU A 24 -21.04 -36.52 -10.68
CA LEU A 24 -22.32 -36.17 -11.28
C LEU A 24 -23.50 -36.82 -10.52
N ALA A 25 -23.29 -38.02 -9.95
CA ALA A 25 -24.27 -38.69 -9.10
C ALA A 25 -24.46 -37.95 -7.76
N SER A 26 -23.36 -37.44 -7.18
CA SER A 26 -23.38 -36.65 -5.95
C SER A 26 -24.06 -35.29 -6.13
N ALA A 27 -23.76 -34.57 -7.22
CA ALA A 27 -24.46 -33.32 -7.58
C ALA A 27 -25.96 -33.55 -7.84
N LYS A 28 -26.32 -34.67 -8.48
CA LYS A 28 -27.70 -35.07 -8.72
C LYS A 28 -28.45 -35.40 -7.42
N HIS A 29 -27.76 -35.97 -6.42
CA HIS A 29 -28.32 -36.28 -5.10
C HIS A 29 -28.57 -35.00 -4.29
N VAL A 30 -27.62 -34.04 -4.30
CA VAL A 30 -27.74 -32.75 -3.62
C VAL A 30 -28.85 -31.88 -4.24
N LEU A 31 -28.89 -31.76 -5.58
CA LEU A 31 -29.96 -31.02 -6.27
C LEU A 31 -31.35 -31.69 -6.13
N SER A 32 -31.40 -33.02 -6.12
CA SER A 32 -32.64 -33.77 -5.90
C SER A 32 -33.18 -33.59 -4.49
N SER A 33 -32.31 -33.56 -3.48
CA SER A 33 -32.66 -33.35 -2.08
C SER A 33 -33.26 -31.96 -1.86
N ASP A 34 -32.55 -30.92 -2.29
CA ASP A 34 -32.90 -29.52 -2.03
C ASP A 34 -34.16 -29.05 -2.79
N LEU A 35 -34.43 -29.64 -3.96
CA LEU A 35 -35.62 -29.31 -4.78
C LEU A 35 -36.85 -30.19 -4.47
N ARG A 36 -36.65 -31.36 -3.84
CA ARG A 36 -37.76 -32.24 -3.38
C ARG A 36 -38.38 -31.71 -2.09
N GLU A 37 -37.61 -31.08 -1.21
CA GLU A 37 -38.15 -30.35 -0.04
C GLU A 37 -39.01 -29.13 -0.42
N ARG A 38 -38.85 -28.59 -1.63
CA ARG A 38 -39.57 -27.39 -2.10
C ARG A 38 -40.64 -27.63 -3.17
N GLY A 39 -41.00 -28.90 -3.44
CA GLY A 39 -42.10 -29.26 -4.35
C GLY A 39 -41.86 -29.01 -5.85
N CYS A 40 -40.61 -28.80 -6.29
CA CYS A 40 -40.28 -28.28 -7.62
C CYS A 40 -39.82 -29.37 -8.64
N GLN A 41 -40.38 -30.59 -8.55
CA GLN A 41 -39.84 -31.79 -9.22
C GLN A 41 -39.83 -31.75 -10.77
N ARG A 42 -40.76 -31.05 -11.43
CA ARG A 42 -40.84 -31.05 -12.91
C ARG A 42 -39.67 -30.32 -13.60
N ASN A 43 -38.93 -29.46 -12.90
CA ASN A 43 -37.88 -28.62 -13.50
C ASN A 43 -36.47 -29.25 -13.45
N VAL A 44 -36.24 -30.25 -12.59
CA VAL A 44 -34.92 -30.87 -12.34
C VAL A 44 -34.41 -31.64 -13.57
N SER A 45 -35.27 -32.44 -14.22
CA SER A 45 -34.88 -33.22 -15.40
C SER A 45 -34.61 -32.38 -16.65
N LYS A 46 -35.08 -31.13 -16.68
CA LYS A 46 -34.84 -30.17 -17.78
C LYS A 46 -33.52 -29.42 -17.57
N MET A 47 -33.24 -28.93 -16.36
CA MET A 47 -31.93 -28.36 -16.00
C MET A 47 -30.78 -29.35 -16.18
N LEU A 48 -30.96 -30.62 -15.75
CA LEU A 48 -29.93 -31.66 -15.92
C LEU A 48 -29.66 -32.01 -17.38
N ARG A 49 -30.64 -31.84 -18.29
CA ARG A 49 -30.43 -31.99 -19.73
C ARG A 49 -29.67 -30.79 -20.32
N LEU A 50 -29.94 -29.58 -19.83
CA LEU A 50 -29.27 -28.36 -20.28
C LEU A 50 -27.83 -28.24 -19.77
N LEU A 51 -27.50 -28.82 -18.61
CA LEU A 51 -26.11 -28.94 -18.14
C LEU A 51 -25.21 -29.81 -19.04
N ARG A 52 -25.79 -30.61 -19.94
CA ARG A 52 -25.07 -31.33 -21.01
C ARG A 52 -25.02 -30.57 -22.34
N SER A 53 -25.73 -29.45 -22.47
CA SER A 53 -25.70 -28.59 -23.65
C SER A 53 -24.57 -27.57 -23.51
N ASP A 54 -23.86 -27.26 -24.60
CA ASP A 54 -22.76 -26.31 -24.54
C ASP A 54 -23.20 -24.84 -24.41
N ASP A 55 -24.49 -24.56 -24.57
CA ASP A 55 -25.01 -23.21 -24.71
C ASP A 55 -25.35 -22.55 -23.34
N SER A 56 -24.39 -21.78 -22.81
CA SER A 56 -24.45 -21.16 -21.48
C SER A 56 -25.54 -20.10 -21.33
N LYS A 57 -25.95 -19.45 -22.43
CA LYS A 57 -27.04 -18.47 -22.45
C LYS A 57 -28.39 -19.13 -22.18
N LEU A 58 -28.63 -20.29 -22.79
CA LEU A 58 -29.89 -21.03 -22.63
C LEU A 58 -30.09 -21.50 -21.18
N LEU A 59 -28.99 -21.83 -20.51
CA LEU A 59 -28.96 -22.30 -19.11
C LEU A 59 -29.25 -21.17 -18.12
N LEU A 60 -28.69 -19.98 -18.37
CA LEU A 60 -28.94 -18.78 -17.57
C LEU A 60 -30.39 -18.28 -17.73
N ASP A 61 -30.93 -18.32 -18.94
CA ASP A 61 -32.31 -17.87 -19.20
C ASP A 61 -33.35 -18.80 -18.57
N GLU A 62 -33.14 -20.11 -18.62
CA GLU A 62 -34.05 -21.06 -17.96
C GLU A 62 -33.93 -20.99 -16.42
N TRP A 63 -32.74 -20.72 -15.86
CA TRP A 63 -32.57 -20.45 -14.42
C TRP A 63 -33.34 -19.19 -13.98
N LYS A 64 -33.23 -18.10 -14.74
CA LYS A 64 -34.00 -16.86 -14.49
C LYS A 64 -35.51 -17.07 -14.63
N ARG A 65 -35.95 -18.03 -15.45
CA ARG A 65 -37.36 -18.39 -15.62
C ARG A 65 -37.89 -19.17 -14.42
N ILE A 66 -37.11 -20.14 -13.92
CA ILE A 66 -37.46 -20.96 -12.75
C ILE A 66 -37.50 -20.10 -11.47
N ASN A 67 -36.54 -19.18 -11.30
CA ASN A 67 -36.51 -18.26 -10.15
C ASN A 67 -37.64 -17.21 -10.16
N ARG A 68 -38.32 -17.02 -11.30
CA ARG A 68 -39.49 -16.12 -11.41
C ARG A 68 -40.82 -16.82 -11.14
N ALA A 69 -40.86 -18.14 -11.09
CA ALA A 69 -42.06 -18.88 -10.69
C ALA A 69 -42.23 -18.78 -9.17
N LYS A 70 -43.40 -18.32 -8.72
CA LYS A 70 -43.66 -17.79 -7.36
C LYS A 70 -43.40 -18.72 -6.15
N ASN A 71 -42.88 -19.93 -6.32
CA ASN A 71 -42.58 -20.84 -5.21
C ASN A 71 -41.24 -21.59 -5.32
N CYS A 72 -40.32 -21.21 -6.23
CA CYS A 72 -38.99 -21.85 -6.30
C CYS A 72 -37.86 -20.82 -6.37
N SER A 73 -37.37 -20.42 -5.21
CA SER A 73 -36.09 -19.72 -5.07
C SER A 73 -34.96 -20.75 -5.04
N VAL A 74 -34.21 -20.84 -6.14
CA VAL A 74 -32.96 -21.60 -6.25
C VAL A 74 -31.84 -20.57 -6.05
N GLY A 75 -31.26 -20.57 -4.85
CA GLY A 75 -30.32 -19.54 -4.40
C GLY A 75 -29.08 -19.44 -5.29
N TYR A 76 -28.57 -18.23 -5.48
CA TYR A 76 -27.42 -17.88 -6.33
C TYR A 76 -26.23 -18.84 -6.17
N TRP A 77 -25.98 -19.34 -4.96
CA TRP A 77 -24.95 -20.32 -4.63
C TRP A 77 -25.03 -21.65 -5.40
N THR A 78 -26.23 -22.13 -5.71
CA THR A 78 -26.39 -23.36 -6.52
C THR A 78 -26.03 -23.14 -7.99
N PHE A 79 -26.24 -21.93 -8.52
CA PHE A 79 -25.78 -21.56 -9.87
C PHE A 79 -24.25 -21.41 -9.92
N THR A 80 -23.66 -20.85 -8.86
CA THR A 80 -22.19 -20.78 -8.71
C THR A 80 -21.56 -22.18 -8.59
N LEU A 81 -22.17 -23.09 -7.84
CA LEU A 81 -21.73 -24.49 -7.76
C LEU A 81 -21.82 -25.20 -9.14
N MET A 82 -22.87 -24.94 -9.91
CA MET A 82 -23.02 -25.49 -11.27
C MET A 82 -21.94 -24.96 -12.22
N LEU A 83 -21.61 -23.67 -12.15
CA LEU A 83 -20.51 -23.07 -12.94
C LEU A 83 -19.14 -23.60 -12.52
N LEU A 84 -18.89 -23.73 -11.22
CA LEU A 84 -17.64 -24.27 -10.67
C LEU A 84 -17.42 -25.74 -11.09
N SER A 85 -18.47 -26.56 -11.12
CA SER A 85 -18.40 -27.94 -11.63
C SER A 85 -18.04 -28.04 -13.13
N ARG A 86 -18.33 -26.99 -13.91
CA ARG A 86 -17.99 -26.91 -15.34
C ARG A 86 -16.55 -26.43 -15.56
N VAL A 87 -16.03 -25.60 -14.65
CA VAL A 87 -14.65 -25.11 -14.65
C VAL A 87 -13.67 -26.21 -14.24
N THR A 88 -14.02 -27.05 -13.25
CA THR A 88 -13.19 -28.21 -12.86
C THR A 88 -13.08 -29.26 -13.96
N TYR A 89 -14.11 -29.45 -14.80
CA TYR A 89 -14.06 -30.38 -15.95
C TYR A 89 -13.13 -29.90 -17.08
N LYS A 90 -12.85 -28.59 -17.17
CA LYS A 90 -11.92 -28.01 -18.16
C LYS A 90 -10.47 -27.96 -17.69
N LEU A 91 -10.22 -28.02 -16.39
CA LEU A 91 -8.89 -27.83 -15.78
C LEU A 91 -8.07 -29.12 -15.65
N THR A 92 -8.65 -30.29 -15.92
CA THR A 92 -7.96 -31.58 -15.83
C THR A 92 -7.07 -31.94 -17.04
N ASP A 93 -7.02 -31.10 -18.07
CA ASP A 93 -6.12 -31.24 -19.23
C ASP A 93 -4.95 -30.25 -19.14
N GLY A 94 -3.86 -30.61 -18.44
CA GLY A 94 -2.60 -29.83 -18.47
C GLY A 94 -1.60 -30.14 -17.35
N THR A 95 -0.38 -30.52 -17.73
CA THR A 95 0.77 -31.01 -16.91
C THR A 95 1.43 -29.99 -15.95
N PRO A 96 2.13 -30.43 -14.88
CA PRO A 96 2.86 -29.54 -13.97
C PRO A 96 4.37 -29.45 -14.25
N ALA A 97 4.99 -28.30 -13.96
CA ALA A 97 6.45 -28.12 -13.89
C ALA A 97 6.85 -27.62 -12.49
N SER A 98 7.88 -28.25 -11.92
CA SER A 98 8.47 -27.98 -10.60
C SER A 98 9.56 -26.90 -10.63
N ALA A 99 9.68 -26.10 -9.58
CA ALA A 99 10.91 -25.35 -9.26
C ALA A 99 11.18 -25.39 -7.74
N GLN A 100 12.41 -25.75 -7.37
CA GLN A 100 12.98 -25.66 -6.02
C GLN A 100 13.69 -24.32 -5.83
N PHE A 101 13.64 -23.76 -4.63
CA PHE A 101 14.53 -22.67 -4.19
C PHE A 101 15.15 -23.04 -2.85
N THR A 102 16.48 -22.94 -2.77
CA THR A 102 17.31 -22.98 -1.56
C THR A 102 17.59 -21.53 -1.13
N VAL A 103 17.58 -21.25 0.18
CA VAL A 103 18.01 -19.97 0.76
C VAL A 103 19.00 -20.28 1.87
N ASP A 104 20.24 -19.81 1.71
CA ASP A 104 21.25 -19.70 2.76
C ASP A 104 20.98 -18.45 3.60
N LEU A 105 21.09 -18.59 4.92
CA LEU A 105 20.98 -17.49 5.89
C LEU A 105 22.26 -17.42 6.72
N ASP A 106 22.99 -16.33 6.51
CA ASP A 106 24.19 -15.95 7.23
C ASP A 106 23.80 -15.34 8.59
N VAL A 107 24.35 -15.86 9.69
CA VAL A 107 24.01 -15.43 11.06
C VAL A 107 25.11 -14.53 11.60
N GLY A 108 24.82 -13.23 11.65
CA GLY A 108 25.64 -12.23 12.32
C GLY A 108 25.59 -12.39 13.85
N GLU A 109 26.78 -12.46 14.43
CA GLU A 109 27.08 -12.66 15.86
C GLU A 109 26.69 -11.41 16.67
N PHE A 110 25.88 -11.59 17.74
CA PHE A 110 25.49 -10.50 18.65
C PHE A 110 26.24 -10.63 19.98
N VAL A 111 27.02 -9.60 20.30
CA VAL A 111 27.80 -9.46 21.53
C VAL A 111 26.87 -9.37 22.73
N SER A 112 27.03 -10.29 23.68
CA SER A 112 26.32 -10.28 24.96
C SER A 112 27.14 -9.50 26.00
N GLU A 113 26.59 -8.39 26.49
CA GLU A 113 27.16 -7.64 27.60
C GLU A 113 26.83 -8.37 28.92
N ALA A 114 27.89 -8.75 29.65
CA ALA A 114 27.81 -9.60 30.83
C ALA A 114 27.15 -8.88 32.02
N ILE A 115 26.16 -9.51 32.64
CA ILE A 115 25.61 -9.08 33.94
C ILE A 115 26.61 -9.47 35.03
N SER A 116 27.20 -8.46 35.66
CA SER A 116 28.05 -8.58 36.84
C SER A 116 27.24 -9.05 38.04
N SER A 117 27.58 -10.23 38.58
CA SER A 117 27.15 -10.67 39.90
C SER A 117 27.99 -9.97 40.97
N LYS A 118 27.44 -8.96 41.64
CA LYS A 118 28.00 -8.48 42.92
C LYS A 118 27.21 -9.07 44.08
N SER A 119 27.85 -9.98 44.80
CA SER A 119 27.47 -10.41 46.13
C SER A 119 27.93 -9.39 47.18
N GLY A 120 27.03 -9.00 48.07
CA GLY A 120 27.37 -8.48 49.40
C GLY A 120 27.49 -6.96 49.53
N GLU A 121 26.37 -6.24 49.48
CA GLU A 121 26.23 -4.88 50.04
C GLU A 121 24.87 -4.78 50.75
N SER A 122 24.83 -4.10 51.90
CA SER A 122 23.63 -3.91 52.72
C SER A 122 22.49 -3.29 51.92
N LEU A 123 21.34 -3.98 51.85
CA LEU A 123 20.16 -3.57 51.08
C LEU A 123 19.63 -2.19 51.54
N PRO A 124 19.35 -1.25 50.62
CA PRO A 124 18.76 0.06 50.94
C PRO A 124 17.36 -0.06 51.57
N ASP A 125 16.95 0.96 52.33
CA ASP A 125 15.68 0.96 53.10
C ASP A 125 14.43 0.75 52.24
N ASN A 126 14.48 1.15 50.97
CA ASN A 126 13.44 0.93 49.96
C ASN A 126 14.05 0.22 48.75
N PHE A 127 13.49 -0.93 48.38
CA PHE A 127 13.94 -1.64 47.19
C PHE A 127 12.81 -2.41 46.53
N LEU A 128 12.96 -2.64 45.22
CA LEU A 128 12.03 -3.36 44.37
C LEU A 128 12.85 -4.22 43.41
N GLU A 129 12.64 -5.53 43.46
CA GLU A 129 13.42 -6.52 42.70
C GLU A 129 12.52 -7.63 42.16
N PHE A 130 12.86 -8.21 41.02
CA PHE A 130 12.29 -9.48 40.60
C PHE A 130 13.05 -10.61 41.29
N TYR A 131 12.41 -11.26 42.25
CA TYR A 131 12.94 -12.48 42.86
C TYR A 131 12.92 -13.65 41.88
N SER A 132 11.85 -13.74 41.08
CA SER A 132 11.79 -14.63 39.92
C SER A 132 10.82 -14.07 38.89
N ALA A 133 11.22 -14.03 37.63
CA ALA A 133 10.35 -13.64 36.52
C ALA A 133 10.64 -14.57 35.34
N PRO A 134 9.63 -14.95 34.55
CA PRO A 134 9.83 -15.82 33.40
C PRO A 134 10.78 -15.15 32.38
N ASP A 135 11.43 -15.95 31.54
CA ASP A 135 12.22 -15.46 30.42
C ASP A 135 11.43 -15.47 29.11
N LYS A 136 10.38 -16.30 29.04
CA LYS A 136 9.53 -16.50 27.87
C LYS A 136 8.07 -16.21 28.18
N VAL A 137 7.30 -15.85 27.16
CA VAL A 137 5.85 -15.71 27.28
C VAL A 137 5.20 -17.10 27.34
N VAL A 138 4.82 -17.53 28.54
CA VAL A 138 4.16 -18.83 28.79
C VAL A 138 2.93 -18.63 29.67
N ASP A 139 1.83 -19.31 29.34
CA ASP A 139 0.60 -19.21 30.14
C ASP A 139 0.78 -19.77 31.55
N GLY A 140 0.11 -19.16 32.53
CA GLY A 140 0.21 -19.55 33.93
C GLY A 140 1.56 -19.25 34.59
N SER A 141 2.45 -18.49 33.94
CA SER A 141 3.72 -18.06 34.52
C SER A 141 3.52 -17.23 35.79
N VAL A 142 4.43 -17.38 36.76
CA VAL A 142 4.37 -16.66 38.04
C VAL A 142 5.55 -15.70 38.17
N VAL A 143 5.25 -14.43 38.37
CA VAL A 143 6.24 -13.41 38.73
C VAL A 143 6.27 -13.27 40.24
N ARG A 144 7.45 -13.32 40.84
CA ARG A 144 7.69 -13.06 42.25
C ARG A 144 8.42 -11.74 42.39
N VAL A 145 7.72 -10.76 42.94
CA VAL A 145 8.27 -9.42 43.17
C VAL A 145 8.62 -9.29 44.64
N ARG A 146 9.87 -8.93 44.89
CA ARG A 146 10.44 -8.70 46.21
C ARG A 146 10.49 -7.20 46.43
N TYR A 147 9.92 -6.71 47.54
CA TYR A 147 9.90 -5.29 47.82
C TYR A 147 9.82 -4.98 49.32
N ARG A 148 10.26 -3.77 49.68
CA ARG A 148 10.16 -3.19 51.02
C ARG A 148 9.79 -1.71 50.89
N CYS A 149 8.81 -1.28 51.69
CA CYS A 149 8.38 0.11 51.77
C CYS A 149 8.47 0.63 53.21
N PRO A 150 8.78 1.91 53.42
CA PRO A 150 8.89 2.51 54.75
C PRO A 150 7.53 3.03 55.26
N GLY A 151 6.55 3.19 54.36
CA GLY A 151 5.19 3.69 54.63
C GLY A 151 4.16 3.05 53.71
N PRO A 152 2.90 3.54 53.70
CA PRO A 152 1.87 3.01 52.82
C PRO A 152 2.28 3.18 51.35
N CYS A 153 2.27 2.08 50.60
CA CYS A 153 2.71 2.08 49.20
C CYS A 153 1.81 1.21 48.32
N GLN A 154 1.76 1.50 47.04
CA GLN A 154 1.04 0.76 46.02
C GLN A 154 2.03 0.02 45.11
N LEU A 155 2.00 -1.31 45.15
CA LEU A 155 2.71 -2.14 44.18
C LEU A 155 1.80 -2.36 42.97
N ALA A 156 2.29 -2.15 41.76
CA ALA A 156 1.61 -2.61 40.56
C ALA A 156 2.55 -3.43 39.67
N VAL A 157 2.03 -4.53 39.14
CA VAL A 157 2.70 -5.34 38.14
C VAL A 157 1.90 -5.25 36.85
N GLU A 158 2.58 -4.85 35.79
CA GLU A 158 2.04 -4.57 34.47
C GLU A 158 2.79 -5.39 33.43
N VAL A 159 2.08 -5.82 32.40
CA VAL A 159 2.69 -6.38 31.22
C VAL A 159 2.35 -5.47 30.06
N VAL A 160 3.39 -5.13 29.31
CA VAL A 160 3.37 -4.12 28.28
C VAL A 160 3.89 -4.74 27.00
N VAL A 161 3.21 -4.46 25.89
CA VAL A 161 3.53 -5.01 24.57
C VAL A 161 3.84 -3.87 23.63
N SER A 162 4.94 -4.00 22.90
CA SER A 162 5.26 -3.12 21.78
C SER A 162 5.02 -3.86 20.47
N THR A 163 4.41 -3.15 19.53
CA THR A 163 4.05 -3.59 18.18
C THR A 163 4.57 -2.57 17.19
N LEU A 164 4.64 -2.92 15.91
CA LEU A 164 5.03 -1.99 14.83
C LEU A 164 4.22 -0.67 14.81
N ARG A 165 2.97 -0.69 15.27
CA ARG A 165 2.05 0.47 15.22
C ARG A 165 1.93 1.23 16.54
N THR A 166 2.09 0.52 17.65
CA THR A 166 1.86 1.08 18.99
C THR A 166 2.90 0.54 19.97
N THR A 167 3.54 1.47 20.67
CA THR A 167 4.40 1.16 21.81
C THR A 167 3.57 1.20 23.09
N ASP A 168 4.02 0.47 24.11
CA ASP A 168 3.46 0.51 25.45
C ASP A 168 1.99 0.05 25.66
N LEU A 169 1.50 -0.88 24.86
CA LEU A 169 0.15 -1.47 25.04
C LEU A 169 0.08 -2.31 26.33
N VAL A 170 -0.65 -1.84 27.34
CA VAL A 170 -0.83 -2.58 28.61
C VAL A 170 -1.83 -3.71 28.44
N VAL A 171 -1.36 -4.96 28.49
CA VAL A 171 -2.18 -6.17 28.30
C VAL A 171 -2.56 -6.87 29.59
N PHE A 172 -1.83 -6.58 30.68
CA PHE A 172 -2.14 -7.07 32.02
C PHE A 172 -1.76 -6.02 33.05
N ARG A 173 -2.58 -5.86 34.08
CA ARG A 173 -2.30 -4.98 35.22
C ARG A 173 -2.94 -5.52 36.49
N LYS A 174 -2.16 -5.63 37.54
CA LYS A 174 -2.67 -5.83 38.91
C LYS A 174 -2.00 -4.86 39.87
N LYS A 175 -2.75 -4.45 40.89
CA LYS A 175 -2.37 -3.43 41.87
C LYS A 175 -2.69 -3.92 43.28
N TRP A 176 -1.82 -3.61 44.23
CA TRP A 176 -1.98 -3.93 45.65
C TRP A 176 -1.57 -2.77 46.51
N ILE A 177 -2.32 -2.51 47.58
CA ILE A 177 -2.00 -1.50 48.59
C ILE A 177 -1.33 -2.22 49.76
N CYS A 178 -0.18 -1.70 50.19
CA CYS A 178 0.61 -2.21 51.28
C CYS A 178 0.59 -1.20 52.42
N SER A 179 -0.16 -1.48 53.48
CA SER A 179 -0.35 -0.54 54.59
C SER A 179 0.60 -0.76 55.77
N THR A 180 1.32 -1.89 55.81
CA THR A 180 2.24 -2.19 56.93
C THR A 180 3.68 -1.75 56.59
N PRO A 181 4.26 -0.81 57.35
CA PRO A 181 5.60 -0.29 57.08
C PRO A 181 6.71 -1.26 57.50
N GLY A 182 7.82 -1.26 56.77
CA GLY A 182 9.09 -1.87 57.18
C GLY A 182 9.21 -3.39 57.02
N VAL A 183 8.15 -4.10 56.63
CA VAL A 183 8.18 -5.57 56.49
C VAL A 183 8.60 -5.99 55.09
N TYR A 184 9.55 -6.91 55.04
CA TYR A 184 9.99 -7.58 53.82
C TYR A 184 8.88 -8.47 53.24
N ARG A 185 8.54 -8.30 51.95
CA ARG A 185 7.47 -9.06 51.29
C ARG A 185 7.87 -9.59 49.92
N ILE A 186 7.39 -10.79 49.63
CA ILE A 186 7.45 -11.41 48.30
C ILE A 186 6.02 -11.60 47.81
N HIS A 187 5.60 -10.84 46.80
CA HIS A 187 4.31 -11.01 46.17
C HIS A 187 4.40 -11.96 44.98
N ARG A 188 3.53 -12.96 44.96
CA ARG A 188 3.38 -13.92 43.86
C ARG A 188 2.25 -13.45 42.94
N VAL A 189 2.56 -13.18 41.69
CA VAL A 189 1.62 -12.70 40.68
C VAL A 189 1.51 -13.74 39.57
N LEU A 190 0.35 -14.37 39.47
CA LEU A 190 0.01 -15.23 38.33
C LEU A 190 -0.29 -14.35 37.12
N LEU A 191 0.52 -14.46 36.07
CA LEU A 191 0.30 -13.80 34.79
C LEU A 191 -0.72 -14.62 33.99
N ARG A 192 -1.85 -14.00 33.66
CA ARG A 192 -2.84 -14.56 32.75
C ARG A 192 -2.75 -13.79 31.45
N TRP A 193 -2.28 -14.45 30.40
CA TRP A 193 -2.04 -13.79 29.12
C TRP A 193 -3.32 -13.80 28.28
N PRO A 194 -3.60 -12.74 27.51
CA PRO A 194 -4.69 -12.77 26.55
C PRO A 194 -4.37 -13.76 25.42
N PRO A 195 -5.38 -14.45 24.88
CA PRO A 195 -5.20 -15.40 23.76
C PRO A 195 -4.52 -14.79 22.52
N SER A 196 -4.68 -13.49 22.32
CA SER A 196 -4.10 -12.73 21.20
C SER A 196 -2.56 -12.69 21.21
N ILE A 197 -1.91 -12.98 22.34
CA ILE A 197 -0.44 -13.03 22.46
C ILE A 197 0.07 -14.46 22.45
N LEU A 198 -0.67 -15.38 23.08
CA LEU A 198 -0.22 -16.77 23.25
C LEU A 198 -0.41 -17.63 22.02
N TYR A 199 -1.52 -17.44 21.30
CA TYR A 199 -1.95 -18.40 20.29
C TYR A 199 -1.89 -17.81 18.89
N GLN A 200 -1.79 -18.72 17.91
CA GLN A 200 -1.99 -18.41 16.50
C GLN A 200 -3.38 -17.85 16.23
N GLN A 201 -3.51 -17.28 15.03
CA GLN A 201 -4.82 -16.94 14.52
C GLN A 201 -5.60 -18.24 14.30
N ASP A 202 -6.79 -18.30 14.87
CA ASP A 202 -7.71 -19.40 14.64
C ASP A 202 -9.15 -18.86 14.52
N PHE A 203 -10.10 -19.76 14.31
CA PHE A 203 -11.52 -19.40 14.18
C PHE A 203 -12.05 -18.55 15.35
N SER A 204 -11.58 -18.83 16.57
CA SER A 204 -11.98 -18.17 17.82
C SER A 204 -11.06 -16.98 18.17
N ASN A 205 -9.81 -17.01 17.73
CA ASN A 205 -8.77 -16.03 18.01
C ASN A 205 -8.42 -15.24 16.73
N ARG A 206 -9.33 -14.35 16.32
CA ARG A 206 -9.19 -13.60 15.05
C ARG A 206 -8.28 -12.37 15.14
N LYS A 207 -8.07 -11.82 16.35
CA LYS A 207 -7.34 -10.58 16.58
C LYS A 207 -6.04 -10.89 17.31
N VAL A 208 -5.06 -11.39 16.57
CA VAL A 208 -3.74 -11.73 17.12
C VAL A 208 -2.86 -10.49 17.09
N VAL A 209 -2.00 -10.36 18.10
CA VAL A 209 -1.04 -9.26 18.21
C VAL A 209 0.35 -9.78 17.85
N GLU A 210 0.96 -9.19 16.84
CA GLU A 210 2.38 -9.35 16.55
C GLU A 210 3.17 -8.43 17.46
N ALA A 211 3.81 -9.02 18.45
CA ALA A 211 4.54 -8.30 19.48
C ALA A 211 6.04 -8.36 19.17
N GLU A 212 6.65 -7.19 18.96
CA GLU A 212 8.10 -7.06 18.82
C GLU A 212 8.80 -7.31 20.16
N SER A 213 8.22 -6.77 21.23
CA SER A 213 8.71 -7.01 22.59
C SER A 213 7.57 -7.07 23.58
N VAL A 214 7.75 -7.90 24.60
CA VAL A 214 6.82 -8.04 25.72
C VAL A 214 7.61 -7.80 26.99
N THR A 215 7.23 -6.78 27.75
CA THR A 215 7.95 -6.37 28.95
C THR A 215 7.08 -6.50 30.18
N VAL A 216 7.57 -7.20 31.20
CA VAL A 216 6.97 -7.21 32.54
C VAL A 216 7.57 -6.06 33.33
N ARG A 217 6.72 -5.16 33.82
CA ARG A 217 7.10 -3.99 34.62
C ARG A 217 6.49 -4.09 36.00
N ALA A 218 7.30 -3.93 37.05
CA ALA A 218 6.81 -3.68 38.39
C ALA A 218 7.07 -2.22 38.77
N ARG A 219 6.08 -1.57 39.37
CA ARG A 219 6.18 -0.21 39.90
C ARG A 219 5.76 -0.18 41.36
N LEU A 220 6.45 0.63 42.15
CA LEU A 220 6.14 0.86 43.54
C LEU A 220 5.94 2.36 43.75
N ASP A 221 4.72 2.74 44.05
CA ASP A 221 4.30 4.13 44.25
C ASP A 221 4.06 4.38 45.74
N HIS A 222 4.60 5.44 46.34
CA HIS A 222 4.28 5.80 47.73
C HIS A 222 2.91 6.48 47.81
N LEU A 223 2.03 6.01 48.69
CA LEU A 223 0.72 6.62 48.95
C LEU A 223 0.93 7.71 50.00
N LYS A 224 0.74 8.98 49.64
CA LYS A 224 0.65 10.06 50.63
C LYS A 224 -0.76 10.05 51.24
N ASP A 225 -0.86 10.25 52.55
CA ASP A 225 -2.15 10.44 53.22
C ASP A 225 -2.85 11.69 52.66
N GLY A 226 -4.07 11.49 52.16
CA GLY A 226 -5.06 12.55 51.96
C GLY A 226 -4.72 13.67 50.98
N SER A 227 -4.64 13.41 49.67
CA SER A 227 -4.84 14.42 48.62
C SER A 227 -5.01 13.77 47.24
N GLU A 228 -5.87 14.36 46.41
CA GLU A 228 -6.28 13.97 45.05
C GLU A 228 -5.15 13.51 44.11
N PRO A 229 -5.50 12.74 43.03
CA PRO A 229 -4.53 12.21 42.09
C PRO A 229 -3.98 13.31 41.18
N ARG A 230 -3.02 14.09 41.68
CA ARG A 230 -2.18 14.93 40.82
C ARG A 230 -0.97 14.13 40.33
N THR A 231 -0.89 14.04 39.02
CA THR A 231 0.33 13.87 38.23
C THR A 231 1.45 14.70 38.87
N HIS A 232 2.50 14.06 39.39
CA HIS A 232 3.93 14.42 39.32
C HIS A 232 4.72 13.64 40.38
N HIS A 233 5.56 12.71 39.89
CA HIS A 233 6.76 12.13 40.49
C HIS A 233 6.86 12.04 42.03
N GLY A 234 6.00 11.25 42.67
CA GLY A 234 6.43 10.52 43.86
C GLY A 234 7.55 9.54 43.47
N SER A 235 8.58 9.36 44.31
CA SER A 235 9.71 8.44 44.08
C SER A 235 9.21 7.04 43.69
N THR A 236 9.12 6.81 42.38
CA THR A 236 8.53 5.61 41.80
C THR A 236 9.67 4.66 41.48
N LEU A 237 9.83 3.60 42.27
CA LEU A 237 10.76 2.54 41.90
C LEU A 237 10.12 1.74 40.76
N LYS A 238 10.86 1.58 39.67
CA LYS A 238 10.43 0.79 38.50
C LYS A 238 11.51 -0.21 38.16
N ILE A 239 11.09 -1.45 37.96
CA ILE A 239 11.92 -2.49 37.37
C ILE A 239 11.18 -3.10 36.20
N HIS A 240 11.93 -3.55 35.20
CA HIS A 240 11.38 -4.18 34.02
C HIS A 240 12.22 -5.36 33.57
N LYS A 241 11.59 -6.32 32.91
CA LYS A 241 12.25 -7.46 32.28
C LYS A 241 11.56 -7.74 30.95
N VAL A 242 12.34 -7.77 29.88
CA VAL A 242 11.88 -8.14 28.53
C VAL A 242 11.79 -9.65 28.44
N LEU A 243 10.68 -10.16 27.91
CA LEU A 243 10.42 -11.57 27.68
C LEU A 243 10.63 -11.89 26.20
N GLN A 244 11.14 -13.09 25.93
CA GLN A 244 11.21 -13.64 24.59
C GLN A 244 9.80 -13.99 24.10
N THR A 245 9.44 -13.45 22.93
CA THR A 245 8.19 -13.72 22.21
C THR A 245 8.40 -14.77 21.13
N MET A 246 7.34 -15.52 20.81
CA MET A 246 7.33 -16.41 19.65
C MET A 246 6.71 -15.69 18.44
N PRO A 247 7.31 -15.80 17.25
CA PRO A 247 6.72 -15.35 16.00
C PRO A 247 5.31 -15.92 15.80
N LEU A 248 4.44 -15.19 15.11
CA LEU A 248 3.03 -15.58 14.93
C LEU A 248 2.87 -17.02 14.42
N LEU A 249 3.67 -17.40 13.42
CA LEU A 249 3.61 -18.72 12.77
C LEU A 249 4.12 -19.87 13.64
N GLU A 250 4.85 -19.58 14.71
CA GLU A 250 5.41 -20.59 15.62
C GLU A 250 4.56 -20.78 16.88
N ARG A 251 3.57 -19.90 17.11
CA ARG A 251 2.69 -20.00 18.28
C ARG A 251 1.84 -21.27 18.24
N PRO A 252 1.45 -21.83 19.39
CA PRO A 252 0.51 -22.95 19.41
C PRO A 252 -0.88 -22.51 18.95
N THR A 253 -1.67 -23.44 18.41
CA THR A 253 -3.11 -23.25 18.21
C THR A 253 -3.82 -23.33 19.56
N LYS A 254 -4.84 -22.50 19.77
CA LYS A 254 -5.60 -22.57 21.02
C LYS A 254 -6.42 -23.86 21.04
N PRO A 255 -6.41 -24.63 22.15
CA PRO A 255 -7.31 -25.76 22.27
C PRO A 255 -8.76 -25.25 22.18
N PRO A 256 -9.61 -25.86 21.33
CA PRO A 256 -10.98 -25.42 21.15
C PRO A 256 -11.76 -25.61 22.44
N THR A 257 -12.36 -24.54 22.97
CA THR A 257 -13.29 -24.63 24.10
C THR A 257 -14.63 -25.24 23.66
N GLU A 258 -14.97 -25.09 22.38
CA GLU A 258 -16.19 -25.57 21.74
C GLU A 258 -15.86 -26.13 20.34
N CYS A 259 -16.60 -27.15 19.89
CA CYS A 259 -16.42 -27.70 18.56
C CYS A 259 -16.94 -26.69 17.50
N PRO A 260 -16.10 -26.26 16.55
CA PRO A 260 -16.58 -25.43 15.45
C PRO A 260 -17.62 -26.20 14.64
N SER A 261 -18.59 -25.51 14.06
CA SER A 261 -19.49 -26.13 13.10
C SER A 261 -18.70 -26.64 11.89
N TRP A 262 -19.19 -27.70 11.23
CA TRP A 262 -18.55 -28.27 10.03
C TRP A 262 -18.22 -27.19 8.98
N PHE A 263 -19.15 -26.26 8.75
CA PHE A 263 -18.95 -25.17 7.81
C PHE A 263 -17.82 -24.21 8.24
N ALA A 264 -17.76 -23.86 9.53
CA ALA A 264 -16.70 -23.00 10.05
C ALA A 264 -15.31 -23.66 9.94
N GLN A 265 -15.24 -24.98 10.19
CA GLN A 265 -14.01 -25.74 10.05
C GLN A 265 -13.55 -25.82 8.59
N LEU A 266 -14.48 -26.03 7.65
CA LEU A 266 -14.18 -26.06 6.22
C LEU A 266 -13.64 -24.71 5.72
N ILE A 267 -14.31 -23.61 6.07
CA ILE A 267 -13.85 -22.26 5.72
C ILE A 267 -12.44 -22.02 6.28
N TRP A 268 -12.22 -22.33 7.57
CA TRP A 268 -10.91 -22.17 8.19
C TRP A 268 -9.82 -22.98 7.49
N GLN A 269 -10.06 -24.24 7.16
CA GLN A 269 -9.10 -25.08 6.44
C GLN A 269 -8.76 -24.51 5.05
N THR A 270 -9.74 -23.93 4.36
CA THR A 270 -9.50 -23.31 3.05
C THR A 270 -8.77 -21.97 3.12
N THR A 271 -8.83 -21.26 4.25
CA THR A 271 -8.23 -19.92 4.39
C THR A 271 -6.94 -19.90 5.22
N ARG A 272 -6.69 -20.91 6.07
CA ARG A 272 -5.56 -20.93 7.02
C ARG A 272 -4.20 -20.80 6.33
N ASP A 273 -4.04 -21.47 5.21
CA ASP A 273 -2.78 -21.53 4.47
C ASP A 273 -2.74 -20.48 3.35
N GLY A 274 -3.80 -19.69 3.20
CA GLY A 274 -3.86 -18.54 2.31
C GLY A 274 -3.10 -17.38 2.91
N ILE A 275 -1.79 -17.32 2.69
CA ILE A 275 -1.04 -16.07 2.86
C ILE A 275 -1.70 -15.07 1.91
N SER A 276 -2.40 -14.08 2.45
CA SER A 276 -2.84 -12.94 1.65
C SER A 276 -1.57 -12.31 1.10
N GLN A 277 -1.23 -12.60 -0.16
CA GLN A 277 -0.20 -11.85 -0.86
C GLN A 277 -0.62 -10.39 -0.75
N CYS A 278 0.17 -9.60 0.00
CA CYS A 278 -0.10 -8.17 0.12
C CYS A 278 -0.13 -7.63 -1.31
N PRO A 279 -1.24 -7.00 -1.74
CA PRO A 279 -1.27 -6.40 -3.06
C PRO A 279 -0.13 -5.39 -3.11
N HIS A 280 0.81 -5.59 -4.02
CA HIS A 280 1.93 -4.69 -4.19
C HIS A 280 1.38 -3.37 -4.76
N GLU A 281 1.19 -2.38 -3.87
CA GLU A 281 0.77 -1.04 -4.25
C GLU A 281 2.00 -0.14 -4.39
N SER A 282 2.18 0.45 -5.58
CA SER A 282 3.33 1.30 -5.87
C SER A 282 3.12 2.70 -5.31
N VAL A 283 4.07 3.17 -4.51
CA VAL A 283 4.16 4.57 -4.04
C VAL A 283 4.58 5.51 -5.19
N VAL A 284 5.18 4.95 -6.25
CA VAL A 284 5.61 5.68 -7.45
C VAL A 284 4.54 5.53 -8.54
N THR A 285 4.07 6.67 -9.06
CA THR A 285 3.08 6.73 -10.13
C THR A 285 3.69 7.31 -11.40
N GLU A 286 3.55 6.59 -12.51
CA GLU A 286 3.90 7.08 -13.84
C GLU A 286 2.77 7.95 -14.39
N MET A 287 2.90 9.27 -14.28
CA MET A 287 1.91 10.21 -14.80
C MET A 287 1.92 10.23 -16.33
N LEU A 288 3.10 10.09 -16.93
CA LEU A 288 3.28 10.02 -18.37
C LEU A 288 4.46 9.12 -18.68
N SER A 289 4.27 8.11 -19.51
CA SER A 289 5.32 7.15 -19.90
C SER A 289 5.75 7.28 -21.37
N PHE A 290 5.09 8.16 -22.13
CA PHE A 290 5.33 8.36 -23.56
C PHE A 290 5.49 9.85 -23.88
N PRO A 291 6.23 10.20 -24.95
CA PRO A 291 6.35 11.59 -25.36
C PRO A 291 5.00 12.20 -25.76
N LEU A 292 4.65 13.35 -25.18
CA LEU A 292 3.41 14.08 -25.47
C LEU A 292 3.74 15.42 -26.11
N ALA A 293 3.23 15.68 -27.31
CA ALA A 293 3.36 16.99 -27.94
C ALA A 293 2.44 18.02 -27.26
N SER A 294 3.02 19.14 -26.84
CA SER A 294 2.31 20.30 -26.31
C SER A 294 2.22 21.37 -27.39
N THR A 295 0.99 21.65 -27.83
CA THR A 295 0.71 22.53 -28.97
C THR A 295 0.74 24.01 -28.63
N GLY A 296 0.82 24.38 -27.35
CA GLY A 296 0.66 25.77 -26.89
C GLY A 296 -0.80 26.20 -26.68
N GLU A 297 -1.76 25.28 -26.79
CA GLU A 297 -3.19 25.56 -26.71
C GLU A 297 -3.75 25.33 -25.29
N HIS A 298 -5.03 25.65 -25.10
CA HIS A 298 -5.78 25.52 -23.83
C HIS A 298 -6.25 24.09 -23.53
N PHE A 299 -5.41 23.08 -23.79
CA PHE A 299 -5.72 21.68 -23.49
C PHE A 299 -4.47 20.89 -23.10
N GLY A 300 -4.69 19.78 -22.41
CA GLY A 300 -3.64 18.97 -21.82
C GLY A 300 -4.15 17.59 -21.38
N LEU A 301 -3.25 16.79 -20.82
CA LEU A 301 -3.57 15.44 -20.35
C LEU A 301 -3.97 15.49 -18.88
N VAL A 302 -5.11 14.87 -18.55
CA VAL A 302 -5.61 14.79 -17.17
C VAL A 302 -5.19 13.47 -16.53
N ARG A 303 -4.68 13.53 -15.29
CA ARG A 303 -4.38 12.37 -14.44
C ARG A 303 -5.10 12.47 -13.10
N ARG A 304 -5.75 11.38 -12.72
CA ARG A 304 -6.44 11.24 -11.44
C ARG A 304 -5.77 10.16 -10.62
N PHE A 305 -5.48 10.50 -9.38
CA PHE A 305 -4.88 9.61 -8.43
C PHE A 305 -5.97 9.06 -7.51
N GLN A 306 -5.89 7.77 -7.22
CA GLN A 306 -6.80 7.11 -6.29
C GLN A 306 -6.16 7.05 -4.90
N PRO A 307 -6.96 7.07 -3.83
CA PRO A 307 -6.48 6.72 -2.49
C PRO A 307 -5.80 5.36 -2.48
N PHE A 308 -4.92 5.14 -1.51
CA PHE A 308 -4.28 3.83 -1.36
C PHE A 308 -5.31 2.78 -0.95
N ILE A 309 -5.20 1.58 -1.53
CA ILE A 309 -5.99 0.41 -1.12
C ILE A 309 -5.52 -0.07 0.25
N ASP A 310 -4.20 -0.02 0.49
CA ASP A 310 -3.64 -0.31 1.80
C ASP A 310 -3.98 0.80 2.80
N GLY A 311 -4.68 0.42 3.88
CA GLY A 311 -5.12 1.37 4.89
C GLY A 311 -3.99 2.00 5.71
N ALA A 312 -2.81 1.37 5.82
CA ALA A 312 -1.67 1.98 6.49
C ALA A 312 -1.01 3.05 5.61
N LEU A 313 -0.85 2.78 4.31
CA LEU A 313 -0.38 3.77 3.34
C LEU A 313 -1.34 4.95 3.24
N GLU A 314 -2.65 4.69 3.25
CA GLU A 314 -3.66 5.75 3.21
C GLU A 314 -3.64 6.64 4.47
N VAL A 315 -3.41 6.04 5.65
CA VAL A 315 -3.21 6.81 6.89
C VAL A 315 -1.99 7.71 6.76
N VAL A 316 -0.87 7.21 6.25
CA VAL A 316 0.35 8.02 6.05
C VAL A 316 0.09 9.14 5.05
N ARG A 317 -0.59 8.87 3.92
CA ARG A 317 -0.97 9.87 2.92
C ARG A 317 -1.83 10.99 3.52
N LEU A 318 -2.83 10.64 4.33
CA LEU A 318 -3.69 11.62 5.00
C LEU A 318 -2.92 12.54 5.95
N HIS A 319 -1.88 12.02 6.62
CA HIS A 319 -1.00 12.86 7.45
C HIS A 319 -0.09 13.75 6.59
N ALA A 320 0.34 13.27 5.43
CA ALA A 320 1.16 14.02 4.49
C ALA A 320 0.42 15.20 3.84
N VAL A 321 -0.91 15.31 3.95
CA VAL A 321 -1.67 16.44 3.39
C VAL A 321 -1.24 17.78 3.99
N THR A 322 -0.96 17.82 5.29
CA THR A 322 -0.55 19.04 6.00
C THR A 322 0.94 19.10 6.31
N GLN A 323 1.68 18.04 5.96
CA GLN A 323 3.13 17.97 6.10
C GLN A 323 3.70 17.09 4.98
N PRO A 324 3.68 17.57 3.73
CA PRO A 324 3.97 16.74 2.57
C PRO A 324 5.45 16.38 2.48
N SER A 325 5.72 15.16 2.03
CA SER A 325 7.01 14.78 1.47
C SER A 325 6.73 14.15 0.12
N VAL A 326 6.94 14.90 -0.97
CA VAL A 326 6.50 14.54 -2.32
C VAL A 326 7.60 14.89 -3.31
N THR A 327 7.75 14.09 -4.37
CA THR A 327 8.69 14.40 -5.46
C THR A 327 8.02 14.23 -6.82
N LEU A 328 8.21 15.21 -7.70
CA LEU A 328 7.68 15.24 -9.06
C LEU A 328 8.82 15.48 -10.05
N SER A 329 9.04 14.54 -10.96
CA SER A 329 10.07 14.63 -12.00
C SER A 329 9.41 14.75 -13.37
N VAL A 330 9.76 15.80 -14.13
CA VAL A 330 9.12 16.16 -15.40
C VAL A 330 10.19 16.40 -16.46
N TRP A 331 10.10 15.70 -17.60
CA TRP A 331 10.87 16.05 -18.79
C TRP A 331 10.07 16.98 -19.70
N ILE A 332 10.70 18.07 -20.13
CA ILE A 332 10.14 18.99 -21.13
C ILE A 332 11.18 19.32 -22.21
N TYR A 333 10.69 19.65 -23.40
CA TYR A 333 11.47 20.15 -24.51
C TYR A 333 10.79 21.38 -25.07
N LEU A 334 11.43 22.54 -25.03
CA LEU A 334 10.84 23.82 -25.42
C LEU A 334 11.20 24.19 -26.87
N LEU A 335 10.21 24.35 -27.74
CA LEU A 335 10.44 24.80 -29.13
C LEU A 335 10.46 26.33 -29.23
N LYS A 336 9.60 26.98 -28.44
CA LYS A 336 9.41 28.42 -28.41
C LYS A 336 9.12 28.86 -26.99
N ARG A 337 9.44 30.11 -26.70
CA ARG A 337 8.99 30.78 -25.48
C ARG A 337 7.46 30.84 -25.44
N CYS A 338 6.92 30.96 -24.23
CA CYS A 338 5.48 31.13 -24.05
C CYS A 338 5.02 32.38 -24.82
N HIS A 339 3.99 32.23 -25.66
CA HIS A 339 3.42 33.36 -26.41
C HIS A 339 2.55 34.26 -25.52
N ARG A 340 2.02 33.69 -24.44
CA ARG A 340 1.30 34.38 -23.37
C ARG A 340 2.27 34.73 -22.24
N ARG A 341 1.81 35.48 -21.24
CA ARG A 341 2.61 35.78 -20.04
C ARG A 341 2.97 34.52 -19.26
N LEU A 342 2.08 33.52 -19.25
CA LEU A 342 2.21 32.26 -18.52
C LEU A 342 1.69 31.09 -19.34
N CYS A 343 2.43 29.98 -19.29
CA CYS A 343 2.07 28.70 -19.87
C CYS A 343 2.10 27.61 -18.79
N GLY A 344 1.15 26.67 -18.81
CA GLY A 344 1.10 25.55 -17.86
C GLY A 344 2.12 24.47 -18.19
N ILE A 345 2.84 23.99 -17.17
CA ILE A 345 3.64 22.76 -17.24
C ILE A 345 2.84 21.63 -16.59
N ILE A 346 2.60 21.72 -15.28
CA ILE A 346 1.74 20.82 -14.52
C ILE A 346 0.90 21.65 -13.56
N HIS A 347 -0.38 21.32 -13.43
CA HIS A 347 -1.26 21.97 -12.47
C HIS A 347 -2.19 20.98 -11.79
N HIS A 348 -2.27 21.09 -10.47
CA HIS A 348 -3.27 20.40 -9.67
C HIS A 348 -4.54 21.23 -9.59
N VAL A 349 -5.69 20.59 -9.81
CA VAL A 349 -7.02 21.20 -9.75
C VAL A 349 -7.87 20.40 -8.79
N ASP A 350 -8.39 21.06 -7.76
CA ASP A 350 -9.20 20.43 -6.74
C ASP A 350 -10.61 20.05 -7.25
N ARG A 351 -11.41 19.36 -6.42
CA ARG A 351 -12.79 19.01 -6.78
C ARG A 351 -13.73 20.20 -6.93
N LYS A 352 -13.32 21.41 -6.55
CA LYS A 352 -14.06 22.67 -6.70
C LYS A 352 -13.62 23.44 -7.96
N ASP A 353 -12.83 22.81 -8.83
CA ASP A 353 -12.25 23.41 -10.04
C ASP A 353 -11.33 24.62 -9.75
N LEU A 354 -10.73 24.67 -8.55
CA LEU A 354 -9.72 25.67 -8.19
C LEU A 354 -8.31 25.08 -8.31
N TYR A 355 -7.34 25.93 -8.61
CA TYR A 355 -5.94 25.51 -8.56
C TYR A 355 -5.53 25.20 -7.13
N ASP A 356 -4.77 24.13 -6.97
CA ASP A 356 -4.24 23.65 -5.70
C ASP A 356 -2.76 23.28 -5.86
N SER A 357 -2.11 22.83 -4.77
CA SER A 357 -0.70 22.47 -4.80
C SER A 357 -0.46 21.18 -5.58
N VAL A 358 0.51 21.08 -6.50
CA VAL A 358 1.45 22.10 -6.99
C VAL A 358 1.02 22.63 -8.37
N LEU A 359 1.23 23.93 -8.58
CA LEU A 359 1.04 24.62 -9.85
C LEU A 359 2.39 25.09 -10.39
N MET A 360 2.87 24.44 -11.45
CA MET A 360 4.12 24.76 -12.13
C MET A 360 3.84 25.39 -13.51
N GLN A 361 4.39 26.58 -13.71
CA GLN A 361 4.15 27.42 -14.88
C GLN A 361 5.47 27.90 -15.50
N LEU A 362 5.41 28.28 -16.76
CA LEU A 362 6.51 28.84 -17.54
C LEU A 362 6.19 30.27 -17.96
N THR A 363 7.12 31.20 -17.76
CA THR A 363 6.99 32.57 -18.24
C THR A 363 7.37 32.72 -19.71
N ASP A 364 7.12 33.90 -20.27
CA ASP A 364 7.62 34.32 -21.58
C ASP A 364 9.15 34.45 -21.65
N THR A 365 9.84 34.65 -20.53
CA THR A 365 11.31 34.68 -20.45
C THR A 365 11.95 33.28 -20.34
N GLY A 366 11.16 32.24 -20.07
CA GLY A 366 11.65 30.90 -19.78
C GLY A 366 11.92 30.64 -18.30
N ASP A 367 11.42 31.49 -17.41
CA ASP A 367 11.50 31.27 -15.96
C ASP A 367 10.37 30.34 -15.51
N VAL A 368 10.62 29.59 -14.43
CA VAL A 368 9.62 28.68 -13.86
C VAL A 368 8.95 29.38 -12.68
N ILE A 369 7.63 29.41 -12.67
CA ILE A 369 6.86 29.86 -11.51
C ILE A 369 6.26 28.63 -10.84
N ILE A 370 6.45 28.55 -9.53
CA ILE A 370 5.85 27.51 -8.71
C ILE A 370 4.91 28.17 -7.71
N GLN A 371 3.65 27.81 -7.78
CA GLN A 371 2.61 28.23 -6.86
C GLN A 371 2.11 27.02 -6.06
N ALA A 372 1.87 27.24 -4.77
CA ALA A 372 1.30 26.26 -3.87
C ALA A 372 0.37 26.96 -2.87
N ARG A 373 -0.64 26.22 -2.43
CA ARG A 373 -1.50 26.61 -1.30
C ARG A 373 -0.82 26.19 -0.01
N VAL A 374 -0.73 27.11 0.94
CA VAL A 374 -0.27 26.80 2.29
C VAL A 374 -1.43 26.34 3.17
N THR A 375 -1.14 25.69 4.30
CA THR A 375 -2.14 25.13 5.22
C THR A 375 -3.10 26.14 5.83
N THR A 376 -2.75 27.44 5.83
CA THR A 376 -3.66 28.54 6.21
C THR A 376 -4.76 28.79 5.17
N GLY A 377 -4.62 28.24 3.95
CA GLY A 377 -5.54 28.39 2.83
C GLY A 377 -5.15 29.51 1.85
N GLU A 378 -4.07 30.24 2.12
CA GLU A 378 -3.52 31.25 1.22
C GLU A 378 -2.68 30.61 0.10
N ASP A 379 -2.63 31.26 -1.06
CA ASP A 379 -1.81 30.80 -2.18
C ASP A 379 -0.54 31.66 -2.26
N GLU A 380 0.62 31.00 -2.24
CA GLU A 380 1.94 31.62 -2.37
C GLU A 380 2.62 31.17 -3.67
N ALA A 381 3.43 32.04 -4.27
CA ALA A 381 4.13 31.74 -5.53
C ALA A 381 5.55 32.29 -5.55
N PHE A 382 6.46 31.49 -6.09
CA PHE A 382 7.87 31.84 -6.31
C PHE A 382 8.21 31.80 -7.79
N ARG A 383 8.97 32.80 -8.24
CA ARG A 383 9.57 32.82 -9.57
C ARG A 383 11.03 32.40 -9.48
N VAL A 384 11.35 31.32 -10.18
CA VAL A 384 12.69 30.80 -10.34
C VAL A 384 13.26 31.28 -11.67
N SER A 385 14.30 32.12 -11.60
CA SER A 385 15.00 32.67 -12.77
C SER A 385 15.89 31.62 -13.44
N ALA A 386 15.28 30.55 -13.96
CA ALA A 386 15.98 29.45 -14.61
C ALA A 386 16.34 29.74 -16.07
N ALA A 387 15.64 30.67 -16.74
CA ALA A 387 15.85 31.01 -18.15
C ALA A 387 16.01 29.77 -19.07
N LEU A 388 15.04 28.85 -18.99
CA LEU A 388 15.08 27.54 -19.64
C LEU A 388 15.46 27.61 -21.13
N PRO A 389 16.42 26.77 -21.59
CA PRO A 389 16.87 26.79 -22.97
C PRO A 389 15.81 26.30 -23.95
N LEU A 390 15.87 26.81 -25.17
CA LEU A 390 15.08 26.28 -26.29
C LEU A 390 15.87 25.17 -26.98
N TRP A 391 15.14 24.26 -27.63
CA TRP A 391 15.66 23.16 -28.43
C TRP A 391 16.54 22.18 -27.64
N LYS A 392 16.23 21.98 -26.36
CA LYS A 392 16.90 21.04 -25.47
C LYS A 392 15.90 20.33 -24.58
N TRP A 393 16.22 19.10 -24.23
CA TRP A 393 15.52 18.36 -23.20
C TRP A 393 15.97 18.85 -21.83
N ILE A 394 15.00 19.16 -20.99
CA ILE A 394 15.19 19.72 -19.65
C ILE A 394 14.42 18.83 -18.68
N ARG A 395 15.08 18.39 -17.61
CA ARG A 395 14.45 17.70 -16.50
C ARG A 395 14.19 18.69 -15.37
N LEU A 396 12.95 18.74 -14.90
CA LEU A 396 12.50 19.51 -13.75
C LEU A 396 12.17 18.53 -12.63
N ASP A 397 12.99 18.51 -11.60
CA ASP A 397 12.82 17.66 -10.43
C ASP A 397 12.40 18.54 -9.24
N CYS A 398 11.13 18.45 -8.86
CA CYS A 398 10.53 19.24 -7.79
C CYS A 398 10.35 18.37 -6.55
N TYR A 399 11.02 18.75 -5.46
CA TYR A 399 10.95 18.11 -4.15
C TYR A 399 10.20 19.02 -3.20
N ILE A 400 9.11 18.54 -2.64
CA ILE A 400 8.30 19.24 -1.65
C ILE A 400 8.52 18.54 -0.30
N GLN A 401 8.97 19.30 0.68
CA GLN A 401 9.19 18.84 2.04
C GLN A 401 8.64 19.87 3.02
N ASP A 402 7.45 19.61 3.54
CA ASP A 402 6.74 20.47 4.48
C ASP A 402 6.47 21.87 3.89
N SER A 403 7.19 22.90 4.35
CA SER A 403 7.14 24.27 3.80
C SER A 403 8.25 24.57 2.78
N LYS A 404 9.14 23.62 2.49
CA LYS A 404 10.29 23.82 1.60
C LYS A 404 10.06 23.14 0.27
N LEU A 405 10.43 23.84 -0.79
CA LEU A 405 10.42 23.33 -2.14
C LEU A 405 11.81 23.47 -2.75
N LEU A 406 12.37 22.36 -3.24
CA LEU A 406 13.58 22.36 -4.03
C LEU A 406 13.22 22.06 -5.48
N LEU A 407 13.75 22.85 -6.40
CA LEU A 407 13.64 22.61 -7.83
C LEU A 407 15.04 22.41 -8.41
N ASP A 408 15.33 21.20 -8.85
CA ASP A 408 16.50 20.88 -9.64
C ASP A 408 16.11 20.96 -11.12
N VAL A 409 16.82 21.81 -11.86
CA VAL A 409 16.64 22.00 -13.31
C VAL A 409 17.89 21.47 -14.00
N THR A 410 17.74 20.38 -14.75
CA THR A 410 18.87 19.69 -15.39
C THR A 410 18.76 19.74 -16.91
N TRP A 411 19.82 20.16 -17.60
CA TRP A 411 20.00 20.03 -19.05
C TRP A 411 21.50 19.94 -19.35
N ASP A 412 21.88 19.29 -20.45
CA ASP A 412 23.30 19.08 -20.83
C ASP A 412 24.19 18.55 -19.68
N ASP A 413 23.65 17.67 -18.84
CA ASP A 413 24.29 17.13 -17.63
C ASP A 413 24.64 18.17 -16.54
N GLU A 414 24.24 19.43 -16.72
CA GLU A 414 24.35 20.48 -15.70
C GLU A 414 23.05 20.57 -14.91
N THR A 415 23.14 20.60 -13.58
CA THR A 415 21.98 20.73 -12.69
C THR A 415 22.03 22.03 -11.90
N HIS A 416 20.99 22.82 -12.03
CA HIS A 416 20.80 24.09 -11.33
C HIS A 416 19.75 23.91 -10.24
N ARG A 417 20.14 24.10 -8.99
CA ARG A 417 19.28 23.91 -7.82
C ARG A 417 18.73 25.24 -7.32
N TYR A 418 17.43 25.29 -7.10
CA TYR A 418 16.71 26.43 -6.54
C TYR A 418 15.92 26.01 -5.31
N VAL A 419 15.88 26.87 -4.31
CA VAL A 419 15.17 26.61 -3.05
C VAL A 419 14.14 27.72 -2.84
N CYS A 420 12.91 27.32 -2.53
CA CYS A 420 11.81 28.19 -2.16
C CYS A 420 11.31 27.77 -0.79
N GLU A 421 11.09 28.73 0.10
CA GLU A 421 10.61 28.49 1.46
C GLU A 421 9.33 29.28 1.66
N PHE A 422 8.24 28.55 1.87
CA PHE A 422 6.91 29.08 2.12
C PHE A 422 6.77 29.46 3.59
N GLN A 423 5.87 30.41 3.91
CA GLN A 423 5.71 30.87 5.30
C GLN A 423 5.19 29.76 6.22
N ASP A 424 4.27 28.95 5.69
CA ASP A 424 3.63 27.83 6.36
C ASP A 424 3.82 26.54 5.56
N SER A 425 3.45 25.40 6.17
CA SER A 425 3.47 24.11 5.47
C SER A 425 2.59 24.13 4.24
N ILE A 426 3.04 23.50 3.15
CA ILE A 426 2.28 23.37 1.91
C ILE A 426 1.12 22.40 2.16
N TYR A 427 -0.10 22.81 1.83
CA TYR A 427 -1.24 21.92 1.76
C TYR A 427 -1.17 21.11 0.46
N TYR A 428 -1.20 19.78 0.55
CA TYR A 428 -1.03 18.90 -0.61
C TYR A 428 -1.89 17.63 -0.52
N ASP A 429 -3.11 17.64 -1.07
CA ASP A 429 -3.93 16.42 -1.22
C ASP A 429 -3.93 15.92 -2.66
N ASP A 430 -3.06 14.96 -2.96
CA ASP A 430 -2.88 14.40 -4.30
C ASP A 430 -4.12 13.63 -4.83
N THR A 431 -5.11 13.34 -3.98
CA THR A 431 -6.35 12.64 -4.35
C THR A 431 -7.55 13.57 -4.49
N ASP A 432 -7.38 14.86 -4.18
CA ASP A 432 -8.44 15.85 -4.31
C ASP A 432 -8.47 16.44 -5.72
N GLY A 433 -9.22 15.81 -6.61
CA GLY A 433 -9.45 16.34 -7.96
C GLY A 433 -8.58 15.66 -9.00
N TYR A 434 -7.76 16.44 -9.72
CA TYR A 434 -6.93 15.92 -10.80
C TYR A 434 -5.72 16.80 -11.15
N PHE A 435 -4.68 16.16 -11.65
CA PHE A 435 -3.53 16.82 -12.27
C PHE A 435 -3.75 17.01 -13.76
N VAL A 436 -3.24 18.10 -14.30
CA VAL A 436 -3.22 18.37 -15.73
C VAL A 436 -1.79 18.64 -16.18
N ILE A 437 -1.41 18.04 -17.29
CA ILE A 437 -0.09 18.17 -17.91
C ILE A 437 -0.26 19.00 -19.18
N GLY A 438 0.41 20.14 -19.25
CA GLY A 438 0.28 21.13 -20.34
C GLY A 438 -0.81 22.17 -20.07
N GLY A 439 -1.63 22.45 -21.09
CA GLY A 439 -2.69 23.44 -21.02
C GLY A 439 -3.98 22.93 -20.39
N SER A 440 -4.87 23.86 -20.06
CA SER A 440 -6.24 23.62 -19.64
C SER A 440 -7.16 24.74 -20.11
N LYS A 441 -8.44 24.59 -19.78
CA LYS A 441 -9.50 25.56 -20.08
C LYS A 441 -9.12 27.00 -19.73
N TYR A 442 -8.33 27.22 -18.67
CA TYR A 442 -7.98 28.55 -18.19
C TYR A 442 -6.54 28.97 -18.48
N MET A 443 -5.66 28.04 -18.88
CA MET A 443 -4.24 28.30 -19.09
C MET A 443 -3.72 27.59 -20.33
N ALA A 444 -3.01 28.30 -21.20
CA ALA A 444 -2.38 27.67 -22.36
C ALA A 444 -1.18 26.80 -21.95
N GLY A 445 -0.91 25.69 -22.64
CA GLY A 445 0.35 24.96 -22.49
C GLY A 445 1.52 25.70 -23.15
N PHE A 446 2.74 25.17 -23.02
CA PHE A 446 3.88 25.66 -23.80
C PHE A 446 3.95 24.98 -25.19
N HIS A 447 4.72 25.54 -26.12
CA HIS A 447 4.99 24.89 -27.40
C HIS A 447 6.21 23.97 -27.29
N GLY A 448 6.02 22.67 -27.43
CA GLY A 448 7.10 21.72 -27.22
C GLY A 448 6.65 20.29 -27.01
N TYR A 449 7.41 19.54 -26.23
CA TYR A 449 7.11 18.16 -25.89
C TYR A 449 7.29 17.92 -24.39
N PHE A 450 6.47 17.05 -23.83
CA PHE A 450 6.71 16.41 -22.55
C PHE A 450 7.35 15.05 -22.80
N GLY A 451 8.33 14.69 -21.98
CA GLY A 451 8.84 13.33 -21.86
C GLY A 451 8.16 12.60 -20.70
N PRO A 452 8.78 11.54 -20.16
CA PRO A 452 8.27 10.81 -19.01
C PRO A 452 8.12 11.69 -17.77
N ILE A 453 7.04 11.47 -17.04
CA ILE A 453 6.70 12.17 -15.80
C ILE A 453 6.46 11.14 -14.71
N LYS A 454 7.24 11.24 -13.62
CA LYS A 454 7.12 10.38 -12.46
C LYS A 454 6.76 11.17 -11.21
N TYR A 455 5.90 10.58 -10.41
CA TYR A 455 5.40 11.14 -9.18
C TYR A 455 5.64 10.17 -8.02
N TYR A 456 6.30 10.65 -6.97
CA TYR A 456 6.66 9.90 -5.77
C TYR A 456 5.86 10.47 -4.60
N ARG A 457 4.86 9.71 -4.14
CA ARG A 457 3.89 10.16 -3.12
C ARG A 457 4.46 10.47 -1.74
N PHE A 458 5.54 9.80 -1.37
CA PHE A 458 6.22 9.97 -0.08
C PHE A 458 7.65 10.51 -0.24
N GLY A 459 7.92 11.16 -1.38
CA GLY A 459 9.23 11.69 -1.71
C GLY A 459 10.25 10.61 -2.09
N THR A 460 11.40 11.06 -2.57
CA THR A 460 12.58 10.21 -2.79
C THR A 460 13.84 11.07 -2.74
N GLU A 461 14.95 10.49 -2.31
CA GLU A 461 16.28 11.12 -2.41
C GLU A 461 16.92 10.87 -3.79
N GLU A 462 16.57 9.75 -4.44
CA GLU A 462 17.09 9.36 -5.76
C GLU A 462 15.95 9.28 -6.78
N ILE A 463 16.03 10.10 -7.83
CA ILE A 463 15.05 10.08 -8.93
C ILE A 463 15.58 9.20 -10.07
N ARG A 464 14.78 8.20 -10.43
CA ARG A 464 15.04 7.34 -11.59
C ARG A 464 14.00 7.59 -12.68
N ASN A 465 14.23 8.63 -13.48
CA ASN A 465 13.37 9.00 -14.59
C ASN A 465 14.18 9.25 -15.87
N PRO A 466 14.78 8.21 -16.48
CA PRO A 466 15.54 8.37 -17.72
C PRO A 466 14.62 8.68 -18.90
N LEU A 467 15.09 9.52 -19.82
CA LEU A 467 14.42 9.75 -21.10
C LEU A 467 14.78 8.60 -22.05
N HIS A 468 13.88 7.65 -22.24
CA HIS A 468 14.06 6.53 -23.18
C HIS A 468 13.23 6.70 -24.46
N PRO A 469 13.77 6.34 -25.64
CA PRO A 469 15.16 5.96 -25.92
C PRO A 469 16.10 7.18 -26.04
N GLU A 470 17.39 6.99 -25.76
CA GLU A 470 18.44 8.04 -25.86
C GLU A 470 18.55 8.65 -27.28
N THR A 471 18.11 7.94 -28.32
CA THR A 471 18.07 8.46 -29.70
C THR A 471 17.06 9.59 -29.88
N ALA A 472 16.04 9.69 -29.01
CA ALA A 472 15.02 10.74 -29.07
C ALA A 472 15.59 12.16 -28.89
N PHE A 473 16.77 12.32 -28.27
CA PHE A 473 17.45 13.60 -28.13
C PHE A 473 17.90 14.17 -29.49
N GLN A 474 18.47 13.33 -30.37
CA GLN A 474 19.13 13.78 -31.60
C GLN A 474 18.17 13.80 -32.81
N GLU A 475 17.20 12.89 -32.82
CA GLU A 475 16.26 12.76 -33.93
C GLU A 475 15.27 13.94 -33.98
N LEU A 476 14.86 14.48 -32.83
CA LEU A 476 13.82 15.50 -32.77
C LEU A 476 14.26 16.84 -33.39
N ASP A 477 15.47 17.30 -33.05
CA ASP A 477 16.09 18.50 -33.62
C ASP A 477 16.23 18.39 -35.14
N THR A 478 16.76 17.26 -35.59
CA THR A 478 17.00 16.95 -37.00
C THR A 478 15.68 16.92 -37.77
N THR A 479 14.67 16.23 -37.22
CA THR A 479 13.33 16.14 -37.80
C THR A 479 12.68 17.52 -37.90
N HIS A 480 12.75 18.35 -36.86
CA HIS A 480 12.21 19.70 -36.91
C HIS A 480 12.91 20.60 -37.93
N ARG A 481 14.21 20.42 -38.13
CA ARG A 481 14.96 21.14 -39.16
C ARG A 481 14.47 20.75 -40.55
N GLN A 482 14.38 19.45 -40.83
CA GLN A 482 13.85 18.92 -42.09
C GLN A 482 12.40 19.36 -42.35
N CYS A 483 11.53 19.32 -41.32
CA CYS A 483 10.16 19.81 -41.46
C CYS A 483 10.11 21.31 -41.77
N ARG A 484 11.03 22.12 -41.22
CA ARG A 484 11.12 23.55 -41.53
C ARG A 484 11.55 23.78 -42.98
N GLU A 485 12.52 23.03 -43.48
CA GLU A 485 12.99 23.08 -44.86
C GLU A 485 11.88 22.69 -45.85
N ILE A 486 11.20 21.57 -45.61
CA ILE A 486 10.07 21.12 -46.44
C ILE A 486 8.94 22.14 -46.41
N LYS A 487 8.61 22.72 -45.25
CA LYS A 487 7.57 23.75 -45.13
C LYS A 487 7.94 25.03 -45.88
N ALA A 488 9.21 25.43 -45.87
CA ALA A 488 9.69 26.57 -46.63
C ALA A 488 9.60 26.31 -48.15
N PHE A 489 10.06 25.13 -48.59
CA PHE A 489 9.96 24.69 -49.97
C PHE A 489 8.50 24.63 -50.46
N ALA A 490 7.61 24.00 -49.69
CA ALA A 490 6.20 23.88 -50.05
C ALA A 490 5.50 25.26 -50.16
N LYS A 491 5.85 26.22 -49.28
CA LYS A 491 5.36 27.59 -49.38
C LYS A 491 5.86 28.31 -50.63
N ALA A 492 7.14 28.17 -50.96
CA ALA A 492 7.71 28.78 -52.17
C ALA A 492 7.09 28.18 -53.43
N PHE A 493 6.97 26.85 -53.49
CA PHE A 493 6.32 26.14 -54.59
C PHE A 493 4.86 26.57 -54.76
N LEU A 494 4.08 26.65 -53.65
CA LEU A 494 2.69 27.10 -53.70
C LEU A 494 2.57 28.53 -54.24
N LYS A 495 3.49 29.43 -53.84
CA LYS A 495 3.52 30.81 -54.34
C LYS A 495 3.74 30.85 -55.85
N GLU A 496 4.74 30.12 -56.35
CA GLU A 496 5.05 30.04 -57.79
C GLU A 496 3.89 29.45 -58.60
N VAL A 497 3.25 28.39 -58.10
CA VAL A 497 2.07 27.78 -58.74
C VAL A 497 0.89 28.76 -58.77
N THR A 498 0.70 29.55 -57.71
CA THR A 498 -0.39 30.52 -57.64
C THR A 498 -0.16 31.70 -58.60
N GLU A 499 1.07 32.22 -58.68
CA GLU A 499 1.44 33.32 -59.57
C GLU A 499 1.39 32.91 -61.05
N SER A 500 1.87 31.70 -61.38
CA SER A 500 1.76 31.14 -62.74
C SER A 500 0.31 30.84 -63.15
N HIS A 501 -0.55 30.39 -62.23
CA HIS A 501 -1.97 30.24 -62.50
C HIS A 501 -2.66 31.58 -62.80
N LEU A 502 -2.36 32.64 -62.04
CA LEU A 502 -2.90 33.99 -62.28
C LEU A 502 -2.50 34.54 -63.66
N LEU A 503 -1.24 34.36 -64.07
CA LEU A 503 -0.74 34.72 -65.40
C LEU A 503 -1.42 33.90 -66.52
N SER A 504 -1.71 32.62 -66.28
CA SER A 504 -2.41 31.77 -67.26
C SER A 504 -3.87 32.18 -67.50
N THR A 505 -4.56 32.72 -66.49
CA THR A 505 -5.93 33.24 -66.61
C THR A 505 -5.97 34.59 -67.32
N ILE A 506 -4.94 35.43 -67.17
CA ILE A 506 -4.85 36.72 -67.88
C ILE A 506 -4.57 36.48 -69.37
N ASN A 507 -3.72 35.50 -69.71
CA ASN A 507 -3.46 35.13 -71.11
C ASN A 507 -4.64 34.44 -71.83
N LYS A 508 -5.69 34.02 -71.11
CA LYS A 508 -6.95 33.53 -71.72
C LYS A 508 -7.95 34.65 -72.04
N GLY A 509 -7.66 35.90 -71.66
CA GLY A 509 -8.51 37.06 -71.93
C GLY A 509 -8.21 37.83 -73.22
N GLU A 510 -7.11 37.52 -73.93
CA GLU A 510 -6.65 38.30 -75.11
C GLU A 510 -6.70 37.50 -76.44
N ILE A 511 -7.63 36.55 -76.59
CA ILE A 511 -7.94 35.97 -77.90
C ILE A 511 -9.45 36.01 -78.12
N LEU A 512 -9.92 37.15 -78.64
CA LEU A 512 -11.13 37.30 -79.46
C LEU A 512 -11.07 38.69 -80.10
N LEU A 513 -10.43 38.74 -81.28
CA LEU A 513 -10.61 39.75 -82.32
C LEU A 513 -11.51 39.16 -83.40
#